data_AF-A0ABD7EVG2-F1
#
_entry.id   AF-A0ABD7EVG2-F1
#
_cell.length_a   1.000
_cell.length_b   1.000
_cell.length_c   1.000
_cell.angle_alpha   90.00
_cell.angle_beta   90.00
_cell.angle_gamma   90.00
#
_symmetry.space_group_name_H-M   'P 1'
#
loop_
_entity.id
_entity.type
_entity.pdbx_description
1 polymer ?
#
loop_
_entity_poly.entity_id
_entity_poly.type
_entity_poly.pdbx_seq_one_letter_code
_entity_poly.pdbx_strand_id
1 'polypeptide(L)'
;MVCSAQVKTISADYFRLRKLLDRRIYELCAKHFGKQNEWHISLEILHRKSGSMATLRRFRQAIKELVASNDLPDYRLTYDDKKDMLKVRNRDLSKFLKKSP
;
A
#
# COMPACT_ATOMS: atom_id res chain seq x y z
N MET A 1 18.11 0.41 -24.31
CA MET A 1 18.09 -0.25 -22.98
C MET A 1 16.65 -0.27 -22.50
N VAL A 2 15.94 -1.38 -22.72
CA VAL A 2 14.57 -1.54 -22.19
C VAL A 2 14.70 -1.91 -20.72
N CYS A 3 14.36 -0.98 -19.83
CA CYS A 3 14.13 -1.32 -18.44
C CYS A 3 12.88 -2.20 -18.40
N SER A 4 13.06 -3.50 -18.18
CA SER A 4 11.97 -4.45 -17.98
C SER A 4 11.15 -4.05 -16.76
N ALA A 5 10.21 -3.14 -16.94
CA ALA A 5 9.14 -2.89 -15.98
C ALA A 5 8.31 -4.17 -15.96
N GLN A 6 8.59 -5.06 -15.01
CA GLN A 6 7.63 -6.09 -14.63
C GLN A 6 6.35 -5.34 -14.28
N VAL A 7 5.40 -5.33 -15.22
CA VAL A 7 4.09 -4.73 -15.05
C VAL A 7 3.41 -5.55 -13.95
N LYS A 8 3.55 -5.09 -12.70
CA LYS A 8 2.78 -5.61 -11.58
C LYS A 8 1.33 -5.38 -11.95
N THR A 9 0.55 -6.45 -11.97
CA THR A 9 -0.86 -6.41 -12.35
C THR A 9 -1.58 -5.46 -11.39
N ILE A 10 -1.76 -4.22 -11.82
CA ILE A 10 -2.53 -3.22 -11.09
C ILE A 10 -3.98 -3.69 -11.16
N SER A 11 -4.61 -3.88 -10.02
CA SER A 11 -6.01 -4.31 -9.94
C SER A 11 -6.93 -3.27 -10.55
N ALA A 12 -8.04 -3.69 -11.18
CA ALA A 12 -9.01 -2.77 -11.79
C ALA A 12 -9.61 -1.78 -10.77
N ASP A 13 -9.68 -2.17 -9.48
CA ASP A 13 -10.12 -1.30 -8.40
C ASP A 13 -9.11 -0.17 -8.06
N TYR A 14 -7.86 -0.22 -8.54
CA TYR A 14 -6.91 0.89 -8.43
C TYR A 14 -7.44 2.18 -9.05
N PHE A 15 -8.20 2.08 -10.16
CA PHE A 15 -8.79 3.24 -10.82
C PHE A 15 -9.91 3.89 -9.98
N ARG A 16 -10.50 3.16 -9.03
CA ARG A 16 -11.54 3.67 -8.14
C ARG A 16 -10.99 4.54 -7.00
N LEU A 17 -9.71 4.43 -6.69
CA LEU A 17 -9.04 5.30 -5.73
C LEU A 17 -9.03 6.74 -6.27
N ARG A 18 -9.88 7.62 -5.73
CA ARG A 18 -9.94 9.03 -6.13
C ARG A 18 -8.86 9.89 -5.45
N LYS A 19 -8.37 9.47 -4.28
CA LYS A 19 -7.35 10.22 -3.53
C LYS A 19 -5.95 9.89 -4.06
N LEU A 20 -5.16 10.91 -4.36
CA LEU A 20 -3.77 10.74 -4.81
C LEU A 20 -2.91 10.02 -3.77
N LEU A 21 -3.14 10.28 -2.47
CA LEU A 21 -2.39 9.65 -1.39
C LEU A 21 -2.61 8.13 -1.40
N ASP A 22 -3.86 7.68 -1.46
CA ASP A 22 -4.20 6.26 -1.45
C ASP A 22 -3.55 5.52 -2.64
N ARG A 23 -3.53 6.14 -3.82
CA ARG A 23 -2.81 5.61 -5.00
C ARG A 23 -1.32 5.45 -4.72
N ARG A 24 -0.67 6.45 -4.12
CA ARG A 24 0.75 6.38 -3.76
C ARG A 24 1.03 5.32 -2.70
N ILE A 25 0.16 5.18 -1.70
CA ILE A 25 0.29 4.12 -0.70
C ILE A 25 0.15 2.75 -1.36
N TYR A 26 -0.82 2.57 -2.27
CA TYR A 26 -0.99 1.33 -3.03
C TYR A 26 0.26 0.99 -3.85
N GLU A 27 0.83 1.96 -4.56
CA GLU A 27 2.06 1.76 -5.35
C GLU A 27 3.26 1.41 -4.49
N LEU A 28 3.43 2.09 -3.35
CA LEU A 28 4.49 1.80 -2.38
C LEU A 28 4.34 0.38 -1.84
N CYS A 29 3.12 0.01 -1.45
CA CYS A 29 2.80 -1.37 -1.05
C CYS A 29 3.20 -2.33 -2.16
N ALA A 30 2.65 -2.15 -3.37
CA ALA A 30 2.91 -3.03 -4.51
C ALA A 30 4.40 -3.15 -4.82
N LYS A 31 5.19 -2.08 -4.70
CA LYS A 31 6.65 -2.11 -4.90
C LYS A 31 7.37 -2.92 -3.81
N HIS A 32 6.95 -2.78 -2.56
CA HIS A 32 7.57 -3.43 -1.40
C HIS A 32 7.17 -4.91 -1.23
N PHE A 33 5.96 -5.29 -1.68
CA PHE A 33 5.55 -6.68 -1.79
C PHE A 33 6.30 -7.35 -2.96
N GLY A 34 7.47 -7.90 -2.65
CA GLY A 34 8.25 -8.79 -3.51
C GLY A 34 7.79 -10.24 -3.32
N LYS A 35 8.59 -11.01 -2.58
CA LYS A 35 8.29 -12.40 -2.17
C LYS A 35 7.64 -12.52 -0.79
N GLN A 36 7.47 -11.41 -0.07
CA GLN A 36 6.91 -11.39 1.29
C GLN A 36 5.41 -11.11 1.24
N ASN A 37 4.62 -11.77 2.11
CA ASN A 37 3.16 -11.61 2.19
C ASN A 37 2.71 -10.50 3.15
N GLU A 38 3.63 -10.01 3.99
CA GLU A 38 3.38 -8.98 4.98
C GLU A 38 4.45 -7.91 4.88
N TRP A 39 4.05 -6.65 5.00
CA TRP A 39 4.94 -5.51 5.00
C TRP A 39 4.64 -4.61 6.19
N HIS A 40 5.69 -4.26 6.95
CA HIS A 40 5.60 -3.41 8.12
C HIS A 40 6.44 -2.16 7.89
N ILE A 41 5.84 -0.98 8.07
CA ILE A 41 6.53 0.30 7.88
C ILE A 41 6.05 1.35 8.88
N SER A 42 6.98 2.06 9.51
CA SER A 42 6.67 3.17 10.40
C SER A 42 6.05 4.34 9.62
N LEU A 43 5.07 5.04 10.20
CA LEU A 43 4.39 6.14 9.51
C LEU A 43 5.34 7.28 9.13
N GLU A 44 6.38 7.53 9.90
CA GLU A 44 7.42 8.51 9.54
C GLU A 44 8.13 8.16 8.24
N ILE A 45 8.54 6.89 8.09
CA ILE A 45 9.22 6.43 6.87
C ILE A 45 8.24 6.42 5.70
N LEU A 46 7.00 6.00 5.93
CA LEU A 46 5.96 5.99 4.91
C LEU A 46 5.64 7.40 4.42
N HIS A 47 5.58 8.37 5.34
CA HIS A 47 5.38 9.79 5.01
C HIS A 47 6.50 10.32 4.13
N ARG A 48 7.77 10.11 4.52
CA ARG A 48 8.93 10.47 3.70
C ARG A 48 8.92 9.80 2.33
N LYS A 49 8.60 8.50 2.26
CA LYS A 49 8.51 7.74 1.00
C LYS A 49 7.36 8.19 0.10
N SER A 50 6.24 8.61 0.70
CA SER A 50 5.08 9.10 -0.03
C SER A 50 5.32 10.46 -0.67
N GLY A 51 6.31 11.22 -0.19
CA GLY A 51 6.55 12.60 -0.61
C GLY A 51 5.39 13.54 -0.27
N SER A 52 4.55 13.17 0.70
CA SER A 52 3.38 13.97 1.06
C SER A 52 3.80 15.30 1.68
N MET A 53 3.24 16.40 1.17
CA MET A 53 3.44 17.75 1.74
C MET A 53 2.61 17.97 3.02
N ALA A 54 1.74 17.03 3.39
CA ALA A 54 0.98 17.12 4.63
C ALA A 54 1.89 16.97 5.85
N THR A 55 1.51 17.54 6.99
CA THR A 55 2.21 17.28 8.25
C THR A 55 2.06 15.83 8.67
N LEU A 56 3.04 15.29 9.41
CA LEU A 56 3.01 13.91 9.92
C LEU A 56 1.67 13.61 10.63
N ARG A 57 1.17 14.55 11.44
CA ARG A 57 -0.11 14.41 12.16
C ARG A 57 -1.30 14.21 11.21
N ARG A 58 -1.41 15.02 10.16
CA ARG A 58 -2.47 14.87 9.15
C ARG A 58 -2.30 13.60 8.33
N PHE A 59 -1.05 13.23 8.04
CA PHE A 59 -0.75 11.97 7.38
C PHE A 59 -1.21 10.77 8.21
N ARG A 60 -0.94 10.76 9.54
CA ARG A 60 -1.45 9.71 10.43
C ARG A 60 -2.96 9.61 10.38
N GLN A 61 -3.66 10.74 10.44
CA GLN A 61 -5.11 10.77 10.36
C GLN A 61 -5.61 10.20 9.03
N ALA A 62 -5.03 10.61 7.91
CA ALA A 62 -5.38 10.10 6.59
C ALA A 62 -5.14 8.58 6.48
N ILE A 63 -4.04 8.07 7.04
CA ILE A 63 -3.78 6.63 7.06
C ILE A 63 -4.77 5.89 7.96
N LYS A 64 -5.13 6.44 9.13
CA LYS A 64 -6.16 5.85 10.00
C LYS A 64 -7.52 5.80 9.30
N GLU A 65 -7.91 6.86 8.60
CA GLU A 65 -9.11 6.90 7.77
C GLU A 65 -9.05 5.85 6.65
N LEU A 66 -7.92 5.75 5.96
CA LEU A 66 -7.72 4.75 4.90
C LEU A 66 -7.80 3.31 5.43
N VAL A 67 -7.21 3.05 6.60
CA VAL A 67 -7.29 1.75 7.29
C VAL A 67 -8.72 1.46 7.72
N ALA A 68 -9.44 2.46 8.24
CA ALA A 68 -10.82 2.33 8.69
C ALA A 68 -11.80 2.10 7.54
N SER A 69 -11.65 2.82 6.42
CA SER A 69 -12.45 2.60 5.23
C SER A 69 -12.13 1.27 4.55
N ASN A 70 -10.91 0.75 4.73
CA ASN A 70 -10.43 -0.46 4.06
C ASN A 70 -10.66 -0.40 2.53
N ASP A 71 -10.47 0.81 1.98
CA ASP A 71 -10.73 1.13 0.56
C ASP A 71 -9.66 0.60 -0.39
N LEU A 72 -8.59 -0.01 0.15
CA LEU A 72 -7.53 -0.57 -0.68
C LEU A 72 -7.92 -1.96 -1.20
N PRO A 73 -8.04 -2.13 -2.52
CA PRO A 73 -8.24 -3.44 -3.11
C PRO A 73 -6.98 -4.29 -2.99
N ASP A 74 -7.13 -5.61 -2.91
CA ASP A 74 -6.07 -6.62 -2.84
C ASP A 74 -5.14 -6.54 -1.59
N TYR A 75 -5.19 -5.46 -0.80
CA TYR A 75 -4.37 -5.27 0.40
C TYR A 75 -5.23 -4.92 1.61
N ARG A 76 -4.99 -5.59 2.73
CA ARG A 76 -5.54 -5.23 4.03
C ARG A 76 -4.52 -4.40 4.78
N LEU A 77 -4.90 -3.18 5.16
CA LEU A 77 -4.10 -2.34 6.04
C LEU A 77 -4.53 -2.55 7.50
N THR A 78 -3.58 -2.43 8.41
CA THR A 78 -3.82 -2.39 9.85
C THR A 78 -2.83 -1.43 10.47
N TYR A 79 -3.31 -0.49 11.27
CA TYR A 79 -2.45 0.45 11.96
C TYR A 79 -2.20 -0.01 13.39
N ASP A 80 -0.95 0.08 13.83
CA ASP A 80 -0.52 -0.23 15.20
C ASP A 80 -0.20 1.08 15.93
N ASP A 81 -1.15 1.58 16.72
CA ASP A 81 -1.02 2.81 17.50
C ASP A 81 0.17 2.78 18.48
N LYS A 82 0.52 1.61 19.02
CA LYS A 82 1.60 1.49 20.01
C LYS A 82 2.98 1.68 19.39
N LYS A 83 3.14 1.24 18.13
CA LYS A 83 4.41 1.26 17.41
C LYS A 83 4.47 2.32 16.31
N ASP A 84 3.40 3.11 16.13
CA ASP A 84 3.19 4.05 15.03
C ASP A 84 3.51 3.42 13.65
N MET A 85 3.04 2.18 13.47
CA MET A 85 3.43 1.33 12.35
C MET A 85 2.24 0.88 11.53
N LEU A 86 2.35 1.01 10.22
CA LEU A 86 1.40 0.47 9.26
C LEU A 86 1.80 -0.96 8.90
N LYS A 87 0.88 -1.89 9.11
CA LYS A 87 0.98 -3.29 8.70
C LYS A 87 0.11 -3.48 7.48
N VAL A 88 0.70 -3.98 6.41
CA VAL A 88 0.01 -4.27 5.16
C VAL A 88 0.10 -5.76 4.92
N ARG A 89 -1.04 -6.38 4.60
CA ARG A 89 -1.17 -7.80 4.30
C ARG A 89 -1.81 -7.96 2.94
N ASN A 90 -1.28 -8.85 2.10
CA ASN A 90 -1.89 -9.16 0.82
C ASN A 90 -3.16 -10.02 1.05
N ARG A 91 -4.30 -9.59 0.53
CA ARG A 91 -5.58 -10.31 0.60
C ARG A 91 -5.71 -11.35 -0.53
N ASP A 92 -5.03 -11.11 -1.64
CA ASP A 92 -5.07 -11.87 -2.88
C ASP A 92 -3.76 -12.65 -3.11
N LEU A 93 -3.47 -13.57 -2.19
CA LEU A 93 -2.56 -14.69 -2.48
C LEU A 93 -3.11 -15.59 -3.61
N SER A 94 -4.42 -15.57 -3.82
CA SER A 94 -5.16 -16.38 -4.79
C SER A 94 -4.78 -16.09 -6.25
N LYS A 95 -4.46 -14.83 -6.59
CA LYS A 95 -4.09 -14.43 -7.97
C LYS A 95 -2.61 -14.65 -8.26
N PHE A 96 -1.74 -14.51 -7.26
CA PHE A 96 -0.30 -14.77 -7.43
C PHE A 96 0.01 -16.26 -7.65
N LEU A 97 -0.81 -17.15 -7.08
CA LEU A 97 -0.72 -18.59 -7.30
C LEU A 97 -1.34 -19.06 -8.64
N LYS A 98 -1.95 -18.17 -9.44
CA LYS A 98 -2.57 -18.51 -10.73
C LYS A 98 -1.84 -17.97 -11.97
N LYS A 99 -0.58 -17.54 -11.86
CA LYS A 99 0.30 -17.41 -13.04
C LYS A 99 1.21 -18.64 -13.13
N SER A 100 0.64 -19.66 -13.78
CA SER A 100 1.19 -20.96 -14.24
C SER A 100 2.34 -20.82 -15.27
N PRO A 101 3.00 -21.89 -15.75
CA PRO A 101 2.64 -23.32 -15.76
C PRO A 101 2.89 -24.05 -14.45
#